data_AF-A0ABD0RSK4-F1
#
_entry.id   AF-A0ABD0RSK4-F1
#
_cell.length_a   1.000
_cell.length_b   1.000
_cell.length_c   1.000
_cell.angle_alpha   90.00
_cell.angle_beta   90.00
_cell.angle_gamma   90.00
#
_symmetry.space_group_name_H-M   'P 1'
#
loop_
_entity.id
_entity.type
_entity.pdbx_description
1 polymer ?
#
loop_
_entity_poly.entity_id
_entity_poly.type
_entity_poly.pdbx_seq_one_letter_code
_entity_poly.pdbx_strand_id
1 'polypeptide(L)'
;LDPVYCQVGTVLEFLQAWFTAGLTHSTLYVAAIAAFDSPLGGQSVGKHPLVTRFLHGKLRLRPPGRSGVPTWDLPVVLEALCKPPFKPLEGVSDRTLTLKTVFLLAISSLKRLGALLALFVAPSHLDFVPGMAKAFLYPRPGYIPKVPSFVPWPIVLQAFCPPPFRDQEQQRLNLVCPAQVPKGEHP
;
A
#
# COMPACT_ATOMS: atom_id res chain seq x y z
N LEU A 1 7.88 -33.86 14.48
CA LEU A 1 8.68 -33.40 13.32
C LEU A 1 9.83 -32.61 13.89
N ASP A 2 11.07 -33.05 13.66
CA ASP A 2 12.26 -32.25 13.94
C ASP A 2 12.26 -31.08 12.95
N PRO A 3 12.14 -29.82 13.39
CA PRO A 3 12.05 -28.67 12.50
C PRO A 3 13.41 -28.25 11.90
N VAL A 4 14.51 -28.89 12.29
CA VAL A 4 15.88 -28.48 11.92
C VAL A 4 16.49 -29.38 10.83
N TYR A 5 16.01 -30.63 10.72
CA TYR A 5 16.45 -31.61 9.73
C TYR A 5 15.24 -32.22 9.01
N CYS A 6 14.72 -31.52 8.01
CA CYS A 6 13.64 -32.04 7.19
C CYS A 6 14.17 -32.80 5.98
N GLN A 7 13.54 -33.90 5.56
CA GLN A 7 13.82 -34.51 4.25
C GLN A 7 13.00 -33.80 3.17
N VAL A 8 13.53 -33.72 1.94
CA VAL A 8 12.80 -33.09 0.82
C VAL A 8 11.42 -33.72 0.58
N GLY A 9 11.28 -35.02 0.82
CA GLY A 9 9.99 -35.72 0.73
C GLY A 9 8.95 -35.15 1.69
N THR A 10 9.32 -34.97 2.96
CA THR A 10 8.46 -34.37 3.99
C THR A 10 8.05 -32.94 3.63
N VAL A 11 8.96 -32.14 3.06
CA VAL A 11 8.63 -30.79 2.57
C VAL A 11 7.60 -30.87 1.44
N LEU A 12 7.78 -31.78 0.47
CA LEU A 12 6.85 -31.94 -0.64
C LEU A 12 5.48 -32.45 -0.19
N GLU A 13 5.42 -33.40 0.75
CA GLU A 13 4.18 -33.88 1.36
C GLU A 13 3.42 -32.76 2.05
N PHE A 14 4.11 -31.95 2.85
CA PHE A 14 3.53 -30.76 3.48
C PHE A 14 2.98 -29.78 2.44
N LEU A 15 3.78 -29.45 1.42
CA LEU A 15 3.35 -28.55 0.36
C LEU A 15 2.18 -29.13 -0.45
N GLN A 16 2.11 -30.44 -0.64
CA GLN A 16 1.01 -31.14 -1.32
C GLN A 16 -0.28 -31.09 -0.50
N ALA A 17 -0.23 -31.41 0.80
CA ALA A 17 -1.38 -31.34 1.70
C ALA A 17 -2.02 -29.93 1.71
N TRP A 18 -1.19 -28.90 1.70
CA TRP A 18 -1.63 -27.51 1.59
C TRP A 18 -2.25 -27.17 0.23
N PHE A 19 -1.72 -27.73 -0.84
CA PHE A 19 -2.33 -27.59 -2.16
C PHE A 19 -3.73 -28.16 -2.18
N THR A 20 -3.88 -29.38 -1.66
CA THR A 20 -5.15 -30.09 -1.63
C THR A 20 -6.17 -29.38 -0.75
N ALA A 21 -5.71 -28.69 0.31
CA ALA A 21 -6.55 -27.84 1.16
C ALA A 21 -7.03 -26.52 0.50
N GLY A 22 -6.67 -26.26 -0.76
CA GLY A 22 -7.15 -25.08 -1.49
C GLY A 22 -6.43 -23.77 -1.15
N LEU A 23 -5.37 -23.81 -0.35
CA LEU A 23 -4.64 -22.61 0.06
C LEU A 23 -3.89 -22.00 -1.14
N THR A 24 -4.15 -20.72 -1.41
CA THR A 24 -3.52 -19.96 -2.50
C THR A 24 -2.07 -19.64 -2.20
N HIS A 25 -1.23 -19.71 -3.23
CA HIS A 25 0.22 -19.51 -3.17
C HIS A 25 0.63 -18.29 -2.34
N SER A 26 1.54 -18.50 -1.39
CA SER A 26 2.48 -17.45 -1.04
C SER A 26 3.90 -18.03 -1.02
N THR A 27 4.73 -17.48 -1.90
CA THR A 27 6.19 -17.64 -1.95
C THR A 27 6.84 -17.40 -0.58
N LEU A 28 6.13 -16.70 0.30
CA LEU A 28 6.44 -16.48 1.71
C LEU A 28 6.69 -17.77 2.50
N TYR A 29 5.97 -18.87 2.25
CA TYR A 29 6.16 -20.08 3.07
C TYR A 29 7.38 -20.89 2.68
N VAL A 30 7.73 -20.94 1.39
CA VAL A 30 8.99 -21.58 0.95
C VAL A 30 10.17 -20.77 1.47
N ALA A 31 10.06 -19.43 1.47
CA ALA A 31 11.05 -18.55 2.08
C ALA A 31 11.11 -18.73 3.60
N ALA A 32 9.97 -18.91 4.28
CA ALA A 32 9.91 -19.15 5.72
C ALA A 32 10.53 -20.51 6.09
N ILE A 33 10.18 -21.59 5.39
CA ILE A 33 10.80 -22.91 5.59
C ILE A 33 12.31 -22.80 5.35
N ALA A 34 12.74 -22.14 4.26
CA ALA A 34 14.15 -21.93 3.99
C ALA A 34 14.89 -21.05 5.02
N ALA A 35 14.19 -20.25 5.81
CA ALA A 35 14.77 -19.40 6.85
C ALA A 35 15.01 -20.13 8.17
N PHE A 36 14.28 -21.23 8.42
CA PHE A 36 14.34 -21.98 9.68
C PHE A 36 14.92 -23.39 9.52
N ASP A 37 15.00 -23.90 8.29
CA ASP A 37 15.48 -25.27 8.01
C ASP A 37 16.95 -25.27 7.61
N SER A 38 17.66 -26.35 7.97
CA SER A 38 19.05 -26.54 7.52
C SER A 38 19.09 -26.73 6.00
N PRO A 39 20.20 -26.39 5.31
CA PRO A 39 20.30 -26.57 3.87
C PRO A 39 20.02 -28.03 3.44
N LEU A 40 18.98 -28.24 2.64
CA LEU A 40 18.65 -29.53 2.04
C LEU A 40 19.69 -29.89 0.97
N GLY A 41 20.57 -30.83 1.27
CA GLY A 41 21.65 -31.23 0.35
C GLY A 41 22.58 -30.07 -0.01
N GLY A 42 22.83 -29.16 0.94
CA GLY A 42 23.70 -27.99 0.75
C GLY A 42 23.03 -26.80 0.04
N GLN A 43 21.73 -26.87 -0.28
CA GLN A 43 20.98 -25.80 -0.91
C GLN A 43 19.77 -25.38 -0.06
N SER A 44 19.34 -24.13 -0.18
CA SER A 44 18.10 -23.70 0.50
C SER A 44 16.89 -24.42 -0.10
N VAL A 45 15.86 -24.64 0.72
CA VAL A 45 14.64 -25.38 0.33
C VAL A 45 14.01 -24.82 -0.95
N GLY A 46 13.96 -23.49 -1.08
CA GLY A 46 13.42 -22.83 -2.27
C GLY A 46 14.26 -22.93 -3.55
N LYS A 47 15.52 -23.38 -3.45
CA LYS A 47 16.41 -23.63 -4.59
C LYS A 47 16.48 -25.11 -4.96
N HIS A 48 15.98 -26.02 -4.11
CA HIS A 48 16.03 -27.44 -4.36
C HIS A 48 15.24 -27.82 -5.65
N PRO A 49 15.82 -28.54 -6.62
CA PRO A 49 15.19 -28.79 -7.93
C PRO A 49 13.78 -29.39 -7.86
N LEU A 50 13.55 -30.33 -6.94
CA LEU A 50 12.23 -30.94 -6.75
C LEU A 50 11.19 -29.96 -6.21
N VAL A 51 11.58 -29.06 -5.30
CA VAL A 51 10.68 -28.03 -4.74
C VAL A 51 10.33 -27.03 -5.83
N THR A 52 11.32 -26.55 -6.59
CA THR A 52 11.10 -25.64 -7.73
C THR A 52 10.17 -26.26 -8.76
N ARG A 53 10.42 -27.52 -9.17
CA ARG A 53 9.57 -28.24 -10.14
C ARG A 53 8.14 -28.41 -9.63
N PHE A 54 7.98 -28.74 -8.35
CA PHE A 54 6.67 -28.84 -7.71
C PHE A 54 5.91 -27.50 -7.72
N LEU A 55 6.58 -26.40 -7.35
CA LEU A 55 5.99 -25.05 -7.37
C LEU A 55 5.57 -24.63 -8.78
N HIS A 56 6.37 -24.93 -9.80
CA HIS A 56 5.98 -24.71 -11.20
C HIS A 56 4.76 -25.53 -11.60
N GLY A 57 4.68 -26.81 -11.18
CA GLY A 57 3.52 -27.66 -11.40
C GLY A 57 2.26 -27.06 -10.79
N LYS A 58 2.34 -26.59 -9.54
CA LYS A 58 1.22 -25.91 -8.87
C LYS A 58 0.76 -24.65 -9.60
N LEU A 59 1.69 -23.79 -10.03
CA LEU A 59 1.37 -22.56 -10.76
C LEU A 59 0.67 -22.85 -12.10
N ARG A 60 0.96 -23.99 -12.73
CA ARG A 60 0.25 -24.44 -13.94
C ARG A 60 -1.17 -24.94 -13.62
N LEU A 61 -1.33 -25.67 -12.52
CA LEU A 61 -2.63 -26.20 -12.10
C LEU A 61 -3.56 -25.11 -11.54
N ARG A 62 -3.00 -24.08 -10.89
CA ARG A 62 -3.73 -22.92 -10.34
C ARG A 62 -2.95 -21.64 -10.67
N PRO A 63 -3.09 -21.10 -11.88
CA PRO A 63 -2.47 -19.83 -12.22
C PRO A 63 -2.97 -18.71 -11.29
N PRO A 64 -2.13 -17.71 -10.95
CA PRO A 64 -2.57 -16.55 -10.18
C PRO A 64 -3.79 -15.92 -10.85
N GLY A 65 -4.87 -15.72 -10.09
CA GLY A 65 -6.04 -15.02 -10.58
C GLY A 65 -5.64 -13.64 -11.09
N ARG A 66 -6.12 -13.26 -12.28
CA ARG A 66 -5.97 -11.88 -12.75
C ARG A 66 -6.71 -10.97 -11.77
N SER A 67 -6.12 -9.81 -11.47
CA SER A 67 -6.78 -8.79 -10.66
C SER A 67 -8.17 -8.51 -11.27
N GLY A 68 -9.23 -8.71 -10.49
CA GLY A 68 -10.59 -8.37 -10.90
C GLY A 68 -10.86 -6.86 -10.89
N VAL A 69 -9.85 -6.05 -10.56
CA VAL A 69 -9.97 -4.60 -10.56
C VAL A 69 -9.91 -4.12 -12.02
N PRO A 70 -10.96 -3.45 -12.51
CA PRO A 70 -10.95 -2.90 -13.86
C PRO A 70 -9.82 -1.87 -13.98
N THR A 71 -9.28 -1.74 -15.19
CA THR A 71 -8.38 -0.64 -15.52
C THR A 71 -9.12 0.68 -15.33
N TRP A 72 -8.51 1.63 -14.62
CA TRP A 72 -9.06 2.96 -14.40
C TRP A 72 -8.14 4.03 -14.96
N ASP A 73 -8.72 5.15 -15.36
CA ASP A 73 -8.02 6.30 -15.92
C ASP A 73 -7.90 7.40 -14.85
N LEU A 74 -6.66 7.72 -14.45
CA LEU A 74 -6.39 8.69 -13.41
C LEU A 74 -6.88 10.10 -13.74
N PRO A 75 -6.57 10.68 -14.91
CA PRO A 75 -7.19 11.92 -15.38
C PRO A 75 -8.71 11.98 -15.19
N VAL A 76 -9.44 10.92 -15.57
CA VAL A 76 -10.91 10.87 -15.43
C VAL A 76 -11.34 10.93 -13.97
N VAL A 77 -10.66 10.18 -13.10
CA VAL A 77 -10.96 10.20 -11.66
C VAL A 77 -10.67 11.57 -11.05
N LEU A 78 -9.54 12.20 -11.39
CA LEU A 78 -9.20 13.54 -10.91
C LEU A 78 -10.21 14.58 -11.38
N GLU A 79 -10.70 14.48 -12.62
CA GLU A 79 -11.75 15.35 -13.12
C GLU A 79 -13.07 15.16 -12.36
N ALA A 80 -13.44 13.91 -12.04
CA ALA A 80 -14.63 13.62 -11.24
C ALA A 80 -14.53 14.18 -9.82
N LEU A 81 -13.34 14.16 -9.20
CA LEU A 81 -13.10 14.75 -7.87
C LEU A 81 -13.24 16.28 -7.83
N CYS A 82 -13.26 16.95 -8.98
CA CYS A 82 -13.53 18.39 -9.10
C CYS A 82 -15.02 18.72 -9.17
N LYS A 83 -15.91 17.72 -9.30
CA LYS A 83 -17.35 17.86 -9.52
C LYS A 83 -18.16 17.37 -8.30
N PRO A 84 -19.48 17.65 -8.21
CA PRO A 84 -20.33 17.01 -7.21
C PRO A 84 -20.23 15.48 -7.27
N PRO A 85 -20.25 14.76 -6.14
CA PRO A 85 -20.48 15.25 -4.77
C PRO A 85 -19.22 15.73 -4.03
N PHE A 86 -18.06 15.81 -4.68
CA PHE A 86 -16.75 16.08 -4.06
C PHE A 86 -16.39 17.57 -3.90
N LYS A 87 -17.21 18.45 -4.45
CA LYS A 87 -17.13 19.92 -4.34
C LYS A 87 -18.56 20.50 -4.37
N PRO A 88 -18.80 21.69 -3.78
CA PRO A 88 -17.88 22.52 -2.98
C PRO A 88 -17.62 21.92 -1.59
N LEU A 89 -16.43 22.12 -1.00
CA LEU A 89 -16.01 21.42 0.24
C LEU A 89 -16.92 21.74 1.44
N GLU A 90 -17.51 22.93 1.44
CA GLU A 90 -18.33 23.50 2.50
C GLU A 90 -19.67 22.76 2.72
N GLY A 91 -20.06 21.87 1.79
CA GLY A 91 -21.31 21.08 1.87
C GLY A 91 -21.13 19.60 1.59
N VAL A 92 -19.89 19.09 1.56
CA VAL A 92 -19.62 17.66 1.32
C VAL A 92 -19.77 16.87 2.61
N SER A 93 -20.41 15.70 2.56
CA SER A 93 -20.45 14.78 3.72
C SER A 93 -19.05 14.30 4.12
N ASP A 94 -18.82 14.05 5.41
CA ASP A 94 -17.55 13.54 5.94
C ASP A 94 -17.04 12.31 5.21
N ARG A 95 -17.95 11.40 4.82
CA ARG A 95 -17.62 10.20 4.06
C ARG A 95 -17.05 10.54 2.69
N THR A 96 -17.68 11.46 1.96
CA THR A 96 -17.24 11.86 0.62
C THR A 96 -15.93 12.65 0.68
N LEU A 97 -15.78 13.50 1.70
CA LEU A 97 -14.53 14.21 1.97
C LEU A 97 -13.39 13.23 2.28
N THR A 98 -13.66 12.24 3.14
CA THR A 98 -12.70 11.17 3.50
C THR A 98 -12.28 10.36 2.28
N LEU A 99 -13.23 9.97 1.41
CA LEU A 99 -12.91 9.23 0.19
C LEU A 99 -11.97 10.04 -0.72
N LYS A 100 -12.26 11.33 -0.90
CA LYS A 100 -11.41 12.22 -1.68
C LYS A 100 -10.02 12.37 -1.08
N THR A 101 -9.94 12.66 0.22
CA THR A 101 -8.65 12.88 0.90
C THR A 101 -7.80 11.62 0.91
N VAL A 102 -8.37 10.46 1.26
CA VAL A 102 -7.66 9.18 1.25
C VAL A 102 -7.19 8.81 -0.15
N PHE A 103 -8.02 9.02 -1.17
CA PHE A 103 -7.63 8.77 -2.56
C PHE A 103 -6.46 9.67 -2.98
N LEU A 104 -6.57 10.98 -2.79
CA LEU A 104 -5.52 11.94 -3.14
C LEU A 104 -4.22 11.68 -2.35
N LEU A 105 -4.32 11.35 -1.07
CA LEU A 105 -3.20 10.95 -0.21
C LEU A 105 -2.53 9.69 -0.74
N ALA A 106 -3.30 8.67 -1.14
CA ALA A 106 -2.76 7.42 -1.64
C ALA A 106 -1.96 7.62 -2.94
N ILE A 107 -2.51 8.37 -3.90
CA ILE A 107 -1.84 8.59 -5.20
C ILE A 107 -0.65 9.55 -5.12
N SER A 108 -0.69 10.53 -4.20
CA SER A 108 0.39 11.52 -4.07
C SER A 108 1.54 11.01 -3.21
N SER A 109 1.27 10.23 -2.18
CA SER A 109 2.30 9.67 -1.29
C SER A 109 2.98 8.43 -1.87
N LEU A 110 2.28 7.71 -2.77
CA LEU A 110 2.68 6.39 -3.29
C LEU A 110 3.01 5.38 -2.17
N LYS A 111 2.40 5.56 -0.99
CA LYS A 111 2.60 4.69 0.16
C LYS A 111 1.63 3.51 0.12
N ARG A 112 2.07 2.39 0.70
CA ARG A 112 1.22 1.20 0.88
C ARG A 112 0.14 1.49 1.91
N LEU A 113 -0.98 0.75 1.81
CA LEU A 113 -2.11 0.86 2.73
C LEU A 113 -1.71 0.78 4.20
N GLY A 114 -0.78 -0.10 4.56
CA GLY A 114 -0.30 -0.21 5.95
C GLY A 114 0.32 1.09 6.49
N ALA A 115 1.01 1.87 5.65
CA ALA A 115 1.56 3.16 6.05
C ALA A 115 0.48 4.24 6.15
N LEU A 116 -0.52 4.20 5.28
CA LEU A 116 -1.67 5.13 5.33
C LEU A 116 -2.53 4.88 6.58
N LEU A 117 -2.80 3.62 6.91
CA LEU A 117 -3.55 3.23 8.12
C LEU A 117 -2.78 3.52 9.41
N ALA A 118 -1.45 3.60 9.33
CA ALA A 118 -0.61 3.95 10.46
C ALA A 118 -0.61 5.45 10.76
N LEU A 119 -1.19 6.31 9.91
CA LEU A 119 -1.28 7.73 10.19
C LEU A 119 -2.15 8.01 11.42
N PHE A 120 -1.86 9.14 12.06
CA PHE A 120 -2.57 9.58 13.26
C PHE A 120 -2.83 11.08 13.20
N VAL A 121 -3.98 11.49 13.73
CA VAL A 121 -4.37 12.90 13.82
C VAL A 121 -4.10 13.36 15.25
N ALA A 122 -2.90 13.88 15.46
CA ALA A 122 -2.50 14.57 16.68
C ALA A 122 -1.57 15.74 16.31
N PRO A 123 -1.49 16.81 17.13
CA PRO A 123 -0.65 17.97 16.84
C PRO A 123 0.82 17.64 16.59
N SER A 124 1.33 16.53 17.14
CA SER A 124 2.70 16.07 16.93
C SER A 124 2.90 15.14 15.72
N HIS A 125 1.82 14.84 14.98
CA HIS A 125 1.80 13.87 13.88
C HIS A 125 1.27 14.45 12.57
N LEU A 126 0.87 15.70 12.56
CA LEU A 126 0.41 16.43 11.39
C LEU A 126 0.88 17.87 11.47
N ASP A 127 1.84 18.23 10.63
CA ASP A 127 2.37 19.58 10.54
C ASP A 127 2.10 20.19 9.17
N PHE A 128 1.61 21.41 9.14
CA PHE A 128 1.48 22.19 7.91
C PHE A 128 2.52 23.30 7.88
N VAL A 129 3.21 23.43 6.75
CA VAL A 129 4.08 24.57 6.48
C VAL A 129 3.21 25.81 6.27
N PRO A 130 3.62 27.01 6.73
CA PRO A 130 2.92 28.26 6.46
C PRO A 130 2.51 28.41 4.99
N GLY A 131 1.30 28.91 4.77
CA GLY A 131 0.70 29.01 3.44
C GLY A 131 0.21 27.67 2.88
N MET A 132 0.12 26.63 3.71
CA MET A 132 -0.31 25.27 3.32
C MET A 132 0.51 24.69 2.16
N ALA A 133 1.75 25.15 1.98
CA ALA A 133 2.58 24.77 0.85
C ALA A 133 3.02 23.29 0.93
N LYS A 134 3.11 22.75 2.14
CA LYS A 134 3.45 21.36 2.41
C LYS A 134 2.75 20.87 3.68
N ALA A 135 2.49 19.57 3.75
CA ALA A 135 2.06 18.88 4.94
C ALA A 135 2.98 17.70 5.25
N PHE A 136 3.27 17.48 6.52
CA PHE A 136 4.01 16.34 7.04
C PHE A 136 3.07 15.47 7.87
N LEU A 137 2.91 14.21 7.46
CA LEU A 137 2.09 13.23 8.18
C LEU A 137 2.99 12.14 8.77
N TYR A 138 2.92 11.95 10.07
CA TYR A 138 3.75 11.00 10.79
C TYR A 138 2.95 9.73 11.13
N PRO A 139 3.50 8.53 10.87
CA PRO A 139 2.93 7.29 11.37
C PRO A 139 2.92 7.25 12.91
N ARG A 140 2.02 6.47 13.50
CA ARG A 140 1.97 6.20 14.94
C ARG A 140 3.31 5.66 15.44
N PRO A 141 3.72 6.02 16.68
CA PRO A 141 4.89 5.42 17.31
C PRO A 141 4.76 3.90 17.36
N GLY A 142 5.85 3.19 17.06
CA GLY A 142 5.87 1.72 17.03
C GLY A 142 5.31 1.09 15.75
N TYR A 143 4.86 1.87 14.76
CA TYR A 143 4.55 1.32 13.44
C TYR A 143 5.82 0.74 12.77
N ILE A 144 5.75 -0.53 12.40
CA ILE A 144 6.81 -1.23 11.66
C ILE A 144 6.33 -1.45 10.22
N PRO A 145 6.97 -0.83 9.22
CA PRO A 145 6.59 -1.04 7.83
C PRO A 145 6.92 -2.47 7.39
N LYS A 146 6.04 -3.04 6.54
CA LYS A 146 6.22 -4.39 5.99
C LYS A 146 7.56 -4.59 5.27
N VAL A 147 8.11 -3.54 4.69
CA VAL A 147 9.48 -3.51 4.19
C VAL A 147 10.25 -2.62 5.15
N PRO A 148 11.22 -3.15 5.91
CA PRO A 148 11.96 -2.36 6.88
C PRO A 148 12.65 -1.21 6.15
N SER A 149 12.23 0.02 6.48
CA SER A 149 13.00 1.23 6.18
C SER A 149 13.72 1.63 7.46
N PHE A 150 14.97 2.10 7.34
CA PHE A 150 15.81 2.46 8.48
C PHE A 150 15.20 3.55 9.38
N VAL A 151 14.21 4.32 8.91
CA VAL A 151 13.49 5.33 9.69
C VAL A 151 12.02 5.37 9.23
N PRO A 152 11.03 5.52 10.13
CA PRO A 152 9.69 5.93 9.76
C PRO A 152 9.72 7.40 9.29
N TRP A 153 9.99 7.61 8.00
CA TRP A 153 9.97 8.94 7.41
C TRP A 153 8.54 9.47 7.32
N PRO A 154 8.30 10.77 7.59
CA PRO A 154 7.00 11.38 7.37
C PRO A 154 6.57 11.22 5.91
N ILE A 155 5.27 11.10 5.71
CA ILE A 155 4.69 11.30 4.38
C ILE A 155 4.66 12.81 4.15
N VAL A 156 5.43 13.26 3.16
CA VAL A 156 5.47 14.68 2.77
C VAL A 156 4.53 14.87 1.60
N LEU A 157 3.52 15.72 1.78
CA LEU A 157 2.63 16.18 0.72
C LEU A 157 3.02 17.59 0.34
N GLN A 158 3.13 17.84 -0.96
CA GLN A 158 3.32 19.18 -1.50
C GLN A 158 2.01 19.71 -2.05
N ALA A 159 1.74 20.99 -1.82
CA ALA A 159 0.59 21.64 -2.41
C ALA A 159 0.69 21.61 -3.94
N PHE A 160 -0.39 21.21 -4.59
CA PHE A 160 -0.50 21.19 -6.03
C PHE A 160 -1.19 22.46 -6.50
N CYS A 161 -0.49 23.25 -7.35
CA CYS A 161 -0.94 24.56 -7.81
C CYS A 161 -1.43 25.49 -6.67
N PRO A 162 -0.61 25.81 -5.66
CA PRO A 162 -1.02 26.71 -4.58
C PRO A 162 -1.23 28.15 -5.11
N PRO A 163 -2.10 28.96 -4.45
CA PRO A 163 -2.27 30.37 -4.81
C PRO A 163 -0.96 31.18 -4.58
N PRO A 164 -0.77 32.31 -5.29
CA PRO A 164 -1.70 32.93 -6.25
C PRO A 164 -1.77 32.18 -7.59
N PHE A 165 -2.96 32.11 -8.19
CA PHE A 165 -3.19 31.44 -9.48
C PHE A 165 -2.89 32.40 -10.64
N ARG A 166 -2.23 31.89 -11.68
CA ARG A 166 -1.93 32.63 -12.92
C ARG A 166 -3.08 32.56 -13.91
N ASP A 167 -3.83 31.46 -13.89
CA ASP A 167 -4.92 31.17 -14.82
C ASP A 167 -6.03 30.34 -14.15
N GLN A 168 -7.16 30.20 -14.86
CA GLN A 168 -8.30 29.42 -14.40
C GLN A 168 -7.98 27.92 -14.32
N GLU A 169 -7.02 27.44 -15.11
CA GLU A 169 -6.59 26.04 -15.08
C GLU A 169 -5.85 25.71 -13.78
N GLN A 170 -4.93 26.55 -13.31
CA GLN A 170 -4.29 26.37 -12.00
C GLN A 170 -5.30 26.36 -10.85
N GLN A 171 -6.30 27.24 -10.91
CA GLN A 171 -7.40 27.24 -9.93
C GLN A 171 -8.19 25.92 -9.97
N ARG A 172 -8.46 25.38 -11.16
CA ARG A 172 -9.13 24.09 -11.35
C ARG A 172 -8.28 22.93 -10.84
N LEU A 173 -6.99 22.92 -11.14
CA LEU A 173 -6.03 21.90 -10.70
C LEU A 173 -5.82 21.94 -9.19
N ASN A 174 -5.88 23.11 -8.57
CA ASN A 174 -5.82 23.23 -7.12
C ASN A 174 -6.95 22.42 -6.44
N LEU A 175 -8.13 22.22 -7.07
CA LEU A 175 -9.27 21.46 -6.50
C LEU A 175 -8.97 20.00 -6.14
N VAL A 176 -7.88 19.44 -6.67
CA VAL A 176 -7.35 18.09 -6.36
C VAL A 176 -6.04 18.14 -5.57
N CYS A 177 -5.69 19.29 -5.00
CA CYS A 177 -4.53 19.41 -4.13
C CYS A 177 -4.71 18.55 -2.86
N PRO A 178 -3.75 17.68 -2.52
CA PRO A 178 -3.86 16.77 -1.38
C PRO A 178 -3.74 17.47 -0.02
N ALA A 179 -3.26 18.72 0.01
CA ALA A 179 -3.12 19.55 1.22
C ALA A 179 -4.23 20.62 1.36
N GLN A 180 -5.41 20.40 0.76
CA GLN A 180 -6.53 21.32 0.90
C GLN A 180 -7.18 21.21 2.29
N VAL A 181 -7.45 22.37 2.88
CA VAL A 181 -8.23 22.52 4.11
C VAL A 181 -9.51 23.29 3.77
N PRO A 182 -10.67 22.96 4.37
CA PRO A 182 -11.89 23.75 4.21
C PRO A 182 -11.65 25.21 4.58
N LYS A 183 -12.18 26.15 3.80
CA LYS A 183 -12.12 27.58 4.15
C LYS A 183 -12.95 27.81 5.42
N GLY A 184 -12.29 28.00 6.56
CA GLY A 184 -12.94 28.23 7.85
C GLY A 184 -12.23 27.58 9.03
N GLU A 185 -11.41 26.56 8.78
CA GLU A 185 -10.55 25.93 9.78
C GLU A 185 -9.12 26.45 9.60
N HIS A 186 -8.84 27.60 10.20
CA HIS A 186 -7.46 27.90 10.60
C HIS A 186 -7.17 27.06 11.87
N PRO A 187 -6.03 26.38 11.96
CA PRO A 187 -5.57 25.84 13.23
C PRO A 187 -5.33 26.97 14.25
#